data_AF-A0A2G5D397-F1
#
_entry.id   AF-A0A2G5D397-F1
#
_cell.length_a   1.000
_cell.length_b   1.000
_cell.length_c   1.000
_cell.angle_alpha   90.00
_cell.angle_beta   90.00
_cell.angle_gamma   90.00
#
_symmetry.space_group_name_H-M   'P 1'
#
loop_
_entity.id
_entity.type
_entity.pdbx_description
1 polymer ?
#
loop_
_entity_poly.entity_id
_entity_poly.type
_entity_poly.pdbx_seq_one_letter_code
_entity_poly.pdbx_strand_id
1 'polypeptide(L)'
;MAKEVYGTSNEVPVVEVFGSFKMDMFTIKSDLDLSLNFSNESVELSRDEKIKALRKLAKKLYRLERHGHVHGVNPIMSAKVPVLKVVDRGTGIECDISVENKDGILKSQFVFIVSEIDERFHILSSLMKAWARAYGINSSKDHTLNSLSLISLVAFHLQTREPPILPPFSAILKDGTKPENVRKAIQDYLQYGKENKESIAELFVTLLSKLASVESLWPEGLCVSSYEGSWIPKTWNFKVGHISVEDFMDRSENVARAVGIKGVKAIYKCIHSSLHYLSAFMEGRIQVPKLKVLLFGAEPIPSLDENIKNHKRTFPFHDTASSPPLDPFIAKRPRLTEGWNSWEEADWPKEGCNSWGEADWPTEGWNVWGRAEQPKEGWNPWREADGAMNSLPPMTPPIHPQKHAFDTPESGIGSQQGSTWSWEPNGSDWAWGSLGQR
;
A
#
# COMPACT_ATOMS: atom_id res chain seq x y z
N MET A 1 -27.81 -0.86 10.68
CA MET A 1 -27.22 0.07 9.69
C MET A 1 -27.18 -0.48 8.27
N ALA A 2 -26.37 -1.50 7.94
CA ALA A 2 -26.21 -1.97 6.55
C ALA A 2 -27.55 -2.33 5.87
N LYS A 3 -28.40 -3.11 6.54
CA LYS A 3 -29.77 -3.43 6.06
C LYS A 3 -30.66 -2.21 5.83
N GLU A 4 -30.50 -1.15 6.62
CA GLU A 4 -31.28 0.10 6.46
C GLU A 4 -30.79 0.94 5.27
N VAL A 5 -29.50 0.86 4.94
CA VAL A 5 -28.88 1.66 3.87
C VAL A 5 -29.01 0.96 2.52
N TYR A 6 -28.86 -0.36 2.50
CA TYR A 6 -28.75 -1.15 1.28
C TYR A 6 -29.91 -2.13 1.06
N GLY A 7 -30.79 -2.32 2.04
CA GLY A 7 -31.95 -3.22 1.94
C GLY A 7 -31.71 -4.61 2.54
N THR A 8 -32.71 -5.48 2.42
CA THR A 8 -32.73 -6.85 2.97
C THR A 8 -32.54 -7.94 1.93
N SER A 9 -31.97 -7.62 0.76
CA SER A 9 -31.59 -8.64 -0.22
C SER A 9 -30.48 -9.54 0.34
N ASN A 10 -30.20 -10.67 -0.32
CA ASN A 10 -29.04 -11.53 -0.01
C ASN A 10 -27.67 -10.82 -0.21
N GLU A 11 -27.66 -9.52 -0.50
CA GLU A 11 -26.50 -8.68 -0.81
C GLU A 11 -26.18 -7.69 0.34
N VAL A 12 -26.39 -8.10 1.59
CA VAL A 12 -26.00 -7.26 2.73
C VAL A 12 -24.47 -7.13 2.71
N PRO A 13 -23.91 -5.91 2.61
CA PRO A 13 -22.48 -5.76 2.51
C PRO A 13 -21.80 -6.15 3.82
N VAL A 14 -20.65 -6.82 3.68
CA VAL A 14 -19.71 -7.10 4.75
C VAL A 14 -18.71 -5.95 4.82
N VAL A 15 -18.31 -5.58 6.03
CA VAL A 15 -17.24 -4.60 6.25
C VAL A 15 -15.94 -5.36 6.49
N GLU A 16 -14.93 -5.09 5.68
CA GLU A 16 -13.59 -5.65 5.86
C GLU A 16 -12.57 -4.56 6.15
N VAL A 17 -11.69 -4.84 7.11
CA VAL A 17 -10.54 -3.98 7.43
C VAL A 17 -9.38 -4.27 6.49
N PHE A 18 -8.71 -3.23 6.02
CA PHE A 18 -7.47 -3.35 5.25
C PHE A 18 -6.42 -2.35 5.75
N GLY A 19 -5.38 -2.11 4.96
CA GLY A 19 -4.43 -1.03 5.22
C GLY A 19 -3.55 -1.29 6.46
N SER A 20 -3.16 -0.21 7.14
CA SER A 20 -2.17 -0.29 8.24
C SER A 20 -2.61 -1.19 9.39
N PHE A 21 -3.91 -1.24 9.67
CA PHE A 21 -4.45 -2.12 10.71
C PHE A 21 -4.29 -3.60 10.34
N LYS A 22 -4.66 -3.97 9.10
CA LYS A 22 -4.54 -5.35 8.62
C LYS A 22 -3.11 -5.82 8.45
N MET A 23 -2.18 -4.90 8.15
CA MET A 23 -0.73 -5.16 8.05
C MET A 23 -0.04 -5.26 9.43
N ASP A 24 -0.75 -5.04 10.54
CA ASP A 24 -0.17 -4.87 11.88
C ASP A 24 0.88 -3.75 11.99
N MET A 25 0.75 -2.72 11.16
CA MET A 25 1.68 -1.57 11.10
C MET A 25 0.98 -0.25 11.46
N PHE A 26 -0.02 -0.30 12.34
CA PHE A 26 -0.79 0.86 12.77
C PHE A 26 -0.23 1.50 14.05
N THR A 27 -0.60 2.75 14.29
CA THR A 27 -0.28 3.50 15.52
C THR A 27 -1.58 4.01 16.14
N ILE A 28 -1.54 4.52 17.36
CA ILE A 28 -2.71 5.13 18.01
C ILE A 28 -3.30 6.33 17.23
N LYS A 29 -2.52 6.93 16.32
CA LYS A 29 -2.93 8.04 15.46
C LYS A 29 -3.26 7.59 14.03
N SER A 30 -3.27 6.28 13.76
CA SER A 30 -3.62 5.77 12.44
C SER A 30 -5.12 5.80 12.22
N ASP A 31 -5.49 6.11 10.99
CA ASP A 31 -6.82 5.87 10.44
C ASP A 31 -7.12 4.37 10.33
N LEU A 32 -8.41 4.05 10.29
CA LEU A 32 -8.94 2.72 10.03
C LEU A 32 -9.50 2.65 8.60
N ASP A 33 -8.80 1.90 7.75
CA ASP A 33 -9.19 1.64 6.37
C ASP A 33 -10.26 0.54 6.31
N LEU A 34 -11.44 0.87 5.79
CA LEU A 34 -12.60 -0.03 5.69
C LEU A 34 -13.07 -0.18 4.25
N SER A 35 -13.42 -1.40 3.85
CA SER A 35 -14.08 -1.69 2.58
C SER A 35 -15.46 -2.27 2.83
N LEU A 36 -16.46 -1.72 2.15
CA LEU A 36 -17.79 -2.29 2.06
C LEU A 36 -17.85 -3.24 0.86
N ASN A 37 -18.01 -4.52 1.13
CA ASN A 37 -17.98 -5.58 0.14
C ASN A 37 -19.35 -6.27 0.04
N PHE A 38 -19.96 -6.22 -1.14
CA PHE A 38 -21.19 -6.87 -1.51
C PHE A 38 -20.87 -8.29 -2.00
N SER A 39 -21.59 -9.28 -1.50
CA SER A 39 -21.28 -10.72 -1.64
C SER A 39 -21.33 -11.28 -3.07
N ASN A 40 -21.56 -10.46 -4.09
CA ASN A 40 -21.62 -10.94 -5.47
C ASN A 40 -20.21 -10.93 -6.09
N GLU A 41 -19.45 -12.00 -5.85
CA GLU A 41 -18.10 -12.18 -6.38
C GLU A 41 -18.04 -12.17 -7.92
N SER A 42 -19.17 -12.37 -8.60
CA SER A 42 -19.24 -12.56 -10.05
C SER A 42 -19.33 -11.28 -10.90
N VAL A 43 -19.63 -10.12 -10.29
CA VAL A 43 -19.77 -8.85 -11.02
C VAL A 43 -18.97 -7.75 -10.33
N GLU A 44 -17.96 -7.22 -11.02
CA GLU A 44 -17.24 -6.05 -10.53
C GLU A 44 -18.13 -4.81 -10.61
N LEU A 45 -18.35 -4.14 -9.47
CA LEU A 45 -19.12 -2.90 -9.45
C LEU A 45 -18.42 -1.81 -10.25
N SER A 46 -19.16 -1.14 -11.13
CA SER A 46 -18.67 0.06 -11.81
C SER A 46 -18.36 1.18 -10.81
N ARG A 47 -17.49 2.11 -11.22
CA ARG A 47 -17.16 3.30 -10.41
C ARG A 47 -18.41 4.06 -9.95
N ASP A 48 -19.41 4.21 -10.82
CA ASP A 48 -20.64 4.93 -10.50
C ASP A 48 -21.49 4.19 -9.46
N GLU A 49 -21.52 2.85 -9.50
CA GLU A 49 -22.16 2.04 -8.48
C GLU A 49 -21.46 2.16 -7.13
N LYS A 50 -20.12 2.12 -7.10
CA LYS A 50 -19.32 2.37 -5.88
C LYS A 50 -19.62 3.76 -5.29
N ILE A 51 -19.66 4.81 -6.13
CA ILE A 51 -20.02 6.17 -5.72
C ILE A 51 -21.47 6.25 -5.21
N LYS A 52 -22.43 5.61 -5.89
CA LYS A 52 -23.83 5.54 -5.44
C LYS A 52 -23.93 4.87 -4.07
N ALA A 53 -23.22 3.78 -3.83
CA ALA A 53 -23.18 3.08 -2.55
C ALA A 53 -22.59 3.96 -1.42
N LEU A 54 -21.49 4.67 -1.67
CA LEU A 54 -20.92 5.62 -0.71
C LEU A 54 -21.84 6.81 -0.43
N ARG A 55 -22.52 7.36 -1.45
CA ARG A 55 -23.50 8.44 -1.25
C ARG A 55 -24.69 7.99 -0.39
N LYS A 56 -25.15 6.74 -0.54
CA LYS A 56 -26.18 6.16 0.35
C LYS A 56 -25.67 6.07 1.79
N LEU A 57 -24.44 5.60 2.01
CA LEU A 57 -23.83 5.56 3.34
C LEU A 57 -23.68 6.96 3.95
N ALA A 58 -23.16 7.92 3.17
CA ALA A 58 -22.97 9.30 3.63
C ALA A 58 -24.29 9.91 4.14
N LYS A 59 -25.41 9.72 3.43
CA LYS A 59 -26.74 10.16 3.90
C LYS A 59 -27.11 9.60 5.26
N LYS A 60 -26.74 8.35 5.56
CA LYS A 60 -26.97 7.74 6.87
C LYS A 60 -26.00 8.28 7.92
N LEU A 61 -24.72 8.44 7.59
CA LEU A 61 -23.71 9.00 8.51
C LEU A 61 -24.02 10.45 8.89
N TYR A 62 -24.50 11.30 7.97
CA TYR A 62 -24.97 12.65 8.32
C TYR A 62 -26.14 12.66 9.32
N ARG A 63 -27.02 11.65 9.27
CA ARG A 63 -28.07 11.50 10.30
C ARG A 63 -27.47 11.14 11.65
N LEU A 64 -26.49 10.23 11.67
CA LEU A 64 -25.80 9.81 12.88
C LEU A 64 -24.91 10.91 13.48
N GLU A 65 -24.36 11.79 12.64
CA GLU A 65 -23.62 12.97 13.06
C GLU A 65 -24.51 13.93 13.86
N ARG A 66 -25.75 14.17 13.41
CA ARG A 66 -26.74 14.97 14.15
C ARG A 66 -27.14 14.37 15.50
N HIS A 67 -27.01 13.05 15.65
CA HIS A 67 -27.27 12.34 16.90
C HIS A 67 -26.01 12.16 17.77
N GLY A 68 -24.87 12.74 17.37
CA GLY A 68 -23.66 12.72 18.17
C GLY A 68 -22.95 11.36 18.23
N HIS A 69 -23.17 10.48 17.24
CA HIS A 69 -22.43 9.21 17.14
C HIS A 69 -21.13 9.34 16.35
N VAL A 70 -21.11 10.18 15.32
CA VAL A 70 -19.96 10.43 14.46
C VAL A 70 -19.76 11.92 14.23
N HIS A 71 -18.63 12.32 13.65
CA HIS A 71 -18.44 13.67 13.11
C HIS A 71 -17.49 13.68 11.91
N GLY A 72 -17.42 14.81 11.21
CA GLY A 72 -16.45 15.00 10.13
C GLY A 72 -16.75 14.15 8.90
N VAL A 73 -18.04 13.88 8.63
CA VAL A 73 -18.46 13.09 7.46
C VAL A 73 -18.07 13.83 6.18
N ASN A 74 -17.11 13.29 5.43
CA ASN A 74 -16.53 13.94 4.25
C ASN A 74 -16.40 12.96 3.05
N PRO A 75 -17.30 13.02 2.07
CA PRO A 75 -17.24 12.18 0.87
C PRO A 75 -16.26 12.73 -0.18
N ILE A 76 -15.23 11.94 -0.53
CA ILE A 76 -14.23 12.25 -1.55
C ILE A 76 -14.45 11.34 -2.77
N MET A 77 -15.22 11.82 -3.75
CA MET A 77 -15.69 11.02 -4.88
C MET A 77 -14.84 11.16 -6.16
N SER A 78 -13.94 12.14 -6.22
CA SER A 78 -13.08 12.42 -7.38
C SER A 78 -11.79 11.59 -7.41
N ALA A 79 -11.38 10.99 -6.29
CA ALA A 79 -10.18 10.18 -6.19
C ALA A 79 -10.28 8.88 -7.01
N LYS A 80 -9.14 8.30 -7.43
CA LYS A 80 -9.08 7.02 -8.17
C LYS A 80 -9.90 5.93 -7.45
N VAL A 81 -9.73 5.83 -6.14
CA VAL A 81 -10.60 5.05 -5.25
C VAL A 81 -11.47 6.04 -4.48
N PRO A 82 -12.79 6.13 -4.75
CA PRO A 82 -13.70 6.96 -3.98
C PRO A 82 -13.71 6.54 -2.51
N VAL A 83 -13.66 7.51 -1.60
CA VAL A 83 -13.61 7.26 -0.16
C VAL A 83 -14.56 8.17 0.60
N LEU A 84 -15.16 7.66 1.67
CA LEU A 84 -15.98 8.41 2.60
C LEU A 84 -15.27 8.43 3.95
N LYS A 85 -14.82 9.62 4.36
CA LYS A 85 -14.15 9.83 5.64
C LYS A 85 -15.19 10.11 6.72
N VAL A 86 -14.97 9.58 7.92
CA VAL A 86 -15.80 9.84 9.09
C VAL A 86 -14.99 9.57 10.36
N VAL A 87 -15.24 10.33 11.42
CA VAL A 87 -14.64 10.09 12.73
C VAL A 87 -15.70 9.54 13.68
N ASP A 88 -15.42 8.41 14.31
CA ASP A 88 -16.26 7.86 15.37
C ASP A 88 -16.10 8.70 16.66
N ARG A 89 -17.19 9.23 17.21
CA ARG A 89 -17.10 10.10 18.42
C ARG A 89 -16.75 9.31 19.68
N GLY A 90 -17.06 8.02 19.75
CA GLY A 90 -16.80 7.21 20.93
C GLY A 90 -15.31 6.92 21.12
N THR A 91 -14.62 6.60 20.03
CA THR A 91 -13.22 6.19 20.00
C THR A 91 -12.27 7.29 19.54
N GLY A 92 -12.76 8.29 18.78
CA GLY A 92 -11.94 9.31 18.13
C GLY A 92 -11.19 8.82 16.88
N ILE A 93 -11.45 7.59 16.43
CA ILE A 93 -10.76 6.98 15.28
C ILE A 93 -11.33 7.57 13.97
N GLU A 94 -10.46 8.06 13.09
CA GLU A 94 -10.80 8.39 11.70
C GLU A 94 -10.92 7.10 10.89
N CYS A 95 -12.02 6.96 10.15
CA CYS A 95 -12.29 5.83 9.28
C CYS A 95 -12.37 6.29 7.82
N ASP A 96 -11.60 5.61 6.96
CA ASP A 96 -11.61 5.79 5.50
C ASP A 96 -12.39 4.64 4.87
N ILE A 97 -13.63 4.91 4.46
CA ILE A 97 -14.56 3.89 3.97
C ILE A 97 -14.61 3.90 2.44
N SER A 98 -14.23 2.79 1.82
CA SER A 98 -14.32 2.53 0.39
C SER A 98 -15.34 1.41 0.09
N VAL A 99 -15.58 1.12 -1.19
CA VAL A 99 -16.49 0.05 -1.65
C VAL A 99 -15.74 -0.87 -2.59
N GLU A 100 -15.84 -2.19 -2.38
CA GLU A 100 -15.19 -3.22 -3.21
C GLU A 100 -13.68 -2.97 -3.41
N ASN A 101 -12.96 -2.58 -2.36
CA ASN A 101 -11.52 -2.36 -2.41
C ASN A 101 -10.74 -3.67 -2.20
N LYS A 102 -10.97 -4.62 -3.11
CA LYS A 102 -10.33 -5.95 -3.09
C LYS A 102 -8.81 -5.84 -3.18
N ASP A 103 -8.29 -4.89 -3.96
CA ASP A 103 -6.86 -4.63 -4.07
C ASP A 103 -6.22 -4.24 -2.73
N GLY A 104 -6.85 -3.31 -1.99
CA GLY A 104 -6.36 -2.90 -0.68
C GLY A 104 -6.36 -4.03 0.33
N ILE A 105 -7.41 -4.86 0.31
CA ILE A 105 -7.52 -6.05 1.15
C ILE A 105 -6.41 -7.05 0.84
N LEU A 106 -6.27 -7.45 -0.43
CA LEU A 106 -5.26 -8.43 -0.85
C LEU A 106 -3.83 -7.95 -0.59
N LYS A 107 -3.51 -6.69 -0.90
CA LYS A 107 -2.17 -6.12 -0.66
C LYS A 107 -1.83 -6.07 0.82
N SER A 108 -2.77 -5.66 1.66
CA SER A 108 -2.54 -5.61 3.12
C SER A 108 -2.39 -7.00 3.74
N GLN A 109 -3.17 -7.98 3.27
CA GLN A 109 -3.01 -9.38 3.66
C GLN A 109 -1.68 -9.96 3.20
N PHE A 110 -1.26 -9.67 1.98
CA PHE A 110 0.03 -10.11 1.46
C PHE A 110 1.20 -9.56 2.27
N VAL A 111 1.22 -8.25 2.54
CA VAL A 111 2.27 -7.63 3.37
C VAL A 111 2.32 -8.25 4.76
N PHE A 112 1.15 -8.52 5.37
CA PHE A 112 1.07 -9.21 6.65
C PHE A 112 1.70 -10.61 6.59
N ILE A 113 1.32 -11.44 5.61
CA ILE A 113 1.85 -12.80 5.47
C ILE A 113 3.37 -12.77 5.19
N VAL A 114 3.83 -11.89 4.30
CA VAL A 114 5.26 -11.74 3.98
C VAL A 114 6.07 -11.29 5.19
N SER A 115 5.48 -10.55 6.13
CA SER A 115 6.16 -10.19 7.38
C SER A 115 6.49 -11.38 8.29
N GLU A 116 5.87 -12.55 8.07
CA GLU A 116 6.20 -13.79 8.77
C GLU A 116 7.53 -14.40 8.28
N ILE A 117 8.07 -13.99 7.12
CA ILE A 117 9.35 -14.48 6.57
C ILE A 117 10.53 -14.05 7.45
N ASP A 118 10.58 -12.77 7.81
CA ASP A 118 11.63 -12.15 8.61
C ASP A 118 11.10 -10.91 9.34
N GLU A 119 11.23 -10.89 10.67
CA GLU A 119 10.68 -9.82 11.53
C GLU A 119 11.24 -8.43 11.19
N ARG A 120 12.45 -8.36 10.60
CA ARG A 120 13.08 -7.09 10.25
C ARG A 120 12.28 -6.32 9.21
N PHE A 121 11.51 -7.01 8.37
CA PHE A 121 10.62 -6.35 7.40
C PHE A 121 9.54 -5.52 8.09
N HIS A 122 8.90 -6.09 9.12
CA HIS A 122 7.86 -5.40 9.88
C HIS A 122 8.41 -4.20 10.66
N ILE A 123 9.53 -4.42 11.36
CA ILE A 123 10.16 -3.39 12.20
C ILE A 123 10.66 -2.23 11.34
N LEU A 124 11.37 -2.52 10.24
CA LEU A 124 11.91 -1.49 9.35
C LEU A 124 10.79 -0.72 8.62
N SER A 125 9.72 -1.41 8.20
CA SER A 125 8.54 -0.76 7.60
C SER A 125 7.89 0.21 8.58
N SER A 126 7.71 -0.21 9.83
CA SER A 126 7.16 0.63 10.90
C SER A 126 8.06 1.83 11.20
N LEU A 127 9.38 1.62 11.26
CA LEU A 127 10.37 2.68 11.47
C LEU A 127 10.38 3.71 10.35
N MET A 128 10.37 3.27 9.09
CA MET A 128 10.30 4.16 7.93
C MET A 128 8.98 4.92 7.86
N LYS A 129 7.86 4.29 8.24
CA LYS A 129 6.58 4.99 8.36
C LYS A 129 6.61 6.07 9.44
N ALA A 130 7.19 5.79 10.60
CA ALA A 130 7.33 6.76 11.69
C ALA A 130 8.23 7.94 11.28
N TRP A 131 9.38 7.67 10.68
CA TRP A 131 10.29 8.67 10.11
C TRP A 131 9.57 9.56 9.09
N ALA A 132 8.89 8.95 8.11
CA ALA A 132 8.18 9.71 7.07
C ALA A 132 7.02 10.54 7.63
N ARG A 133 6.32 10.05 8.66
CA ARG A 133 5.27 10.80 9.36
C ARG A 133 5.84 11.98 10.16
N ALA A 134 6.96 11.81 10.84
CA ALA A 134 7.63 12.89 11.59
C ALA A 134 8.02 14.07 10.69
N TYR A 135 8.40 13.77 9.45
CA TYR A 135 8.71 14.78 8.43
C TYR A 135 7.49 15.24 7.60
N GLY A 136 6.30 14.70 7.82
CA GLY A 136 5.11 15.06 7.05
C GLY A 136 5.14 14.62 5.58
N ILE A 137 5.92 13.59 5.24
CA ILE A 137 6.11 13.08 3.86
C ILE A 137 5.44 11.71 3.62
N ASN A 138 4.43 11.37 4.44
CA ASN A 138 3.61 10.16 4.32
C ASN A 138 2.12 10.52 4.09
N SER A 139 1.84 11.26 3.02
CA SER A 139 0.49 11.69 2.65
C SER A 139 0.34 11.83 1.13
N SER A 140 -0.47 10.95 0.53
CA SER A 140 -0.80 11.02 -0.90
C SER A 140 -1.59 12.27 -1.27
N LYS A 141 -2.38 12.82 -0.33
CA LYS A 141 -3.12 14.07 -0.50
C LYS A 141 -2.18 15.27 -0.63
N ASP A 142 -1.09 15.25 0.12
CA ASP A 142 -0.06 16.30 0.09
C ASP A 142 1.01 16.06 -0.98
N HIS A 143 0.71 15.18 -1.94
CA HIS A 143 1.60 14.81 -3.04
C HIS A 143 2.97 14.26 -2.60
N THR A 144 2.98 13.51 -1.49
CA THR A 144 4.16 12.77 -0.97
C THR A 144 3.92 11.26 -0.99
N LEU A 145 4.81 10.47 -0.38
CA LEU A 145 4.70 9.00 -0.39
C LEU A 145 3.47 8.55 0.38
N ASN A 146 2.86 7.45 -0.05
CA ASN A 146 1.90 6.74 0.79
C ASN A 146 2.57 5.56 1.50
N SER A 147 1.86 4.98 2.47
CA SER A 147 2.40 3.88 3.26
C SER A 147 2.73 2.64 2.43
N LEU A 148 1.98 2.33 1.37
CA LEU A 148 2.30 1.20 0.49
C LEU A 148 3.59 1.45 -0.28
N SER A 149 3.82 2.67 -0.79
CA SER A 149 5.08 3.05 -1.44
C SER A 149 6.28 2.86 -0.50
N LEU A 150 6.18 3.32 0.75
CA LEU A 150 7.26 3.13 1.74
C LEU A 150 7.52 1.65 2.02
N ILE A 151 6.47 0.84 2.19
CA ILE A 151 6.59 -0.60 2.43
C ILE A 151 7.22 -1.31 1.23
N SER A 152 6.85 -0.95 0.00
CA SER A 152 7.47 -1.48 -1.22
C SER A 152 8.95 -1.11 -1.34
N LEU A 153 9.34 0.12 -0.98
CA LEU A 153 10.75 0.53 -0.94
C LEU A 153 11.54 -0.26 0.12
N VAL A 154 10.94 -0.51 1.29
CA VAL A 154 11.54 -1.32 2.35
C VAL A 154 11.70 -2.77 1.89
N ALA A 155 10.65 -3.38 1.34
CA ALA A 155 10.70 -4.74 0.82
C ALA A 155 11.81 -4.90 -0.23
N PHE A 156 11.85 -3.98 -1.20
CA PHE A 156 12.90 -3.95 -2.21
C PHE A 156 14.30 -3.82 -1.61
N HIS A 157 14.47 -2.97 -0.60
CA HIS A 157 15.76 -2.82 0.06
C HIS A 157 16.23 -4.11 0.72
N LEU A 158 15.32 -4.84 1.36
CA LEU A 158 15.58 -6.14 1.99
C LEU A 158 15.84 -7.26 0.97
N GLN A 159 15.19 -7.22 -0.19
CA GLN A 159 15.43 -8.13 -1.32
C GLN A 159 16.81 -7.94 -1.96
N THR A 160 17.32 -6.71 -1.93
CA THR A 160 18.59 -6.31 -2.54
C THR A 160 19.71 -6.10 -1.52
N ARG A 161 19.60 -6.74 -0.35
CA ARG A 161 20.73 -6.92 0.57
C ARG A 161 21.59 -8.09 0.12
N GLU A 162 22.82 -8.13 0.61
CA GLU A 162 23.72 -9.24 0.37
C GLU A 162 24.30 -9.72 1.71
N PRO A 163 23.89 -10.91 2.22
CA PRO A 163 22.84 -11.80 1.69
C PRO A 163 21.43 -11.17 1.71
N PRO A 164 20.48 -11.60 0.85
CA PRO A 164 19.13 -11.05 0.81
C PRO A 164 18.32 -11.45 2.05
N ILE A 165 17.45 -10.54 2.51
CA ILE A 165 16.60 -10.77 3.69
C ILE A 165 15.20 -11.28 3.30
N LEU A 166 14.69 -10.82 2.16
CA LEU A 166 13.42 -11.27 1.58
C LEU A 166 13.63 -11.83 0.17
N PRO A 167 12.83 -12.81 -0.26
CA PRO A 167 12.78 -13.21 -1.66
C PRO A 167 12.03 -12.18 -2.52
N PRO A 168 12.24 -12.15 -3.86
CA PRO A 168 11.40 -11.37 -4.77
C PRO A 168 9.93 -11.80 -4.67
N PHE A 169 8.99 -10.85 -4.75
CA PHE A 169 7.58 -11.18 -4.59
C PHE A 169 7.02 -12.04 -5.72
N SER A 170 7.66 -12.04 -6.90
CA SER A 170 7.34 -12.96 -7.99
C SER A 170 7.43 -14.44 -7.57
N ALA A 171 8.39 -14.78 -6.70
CA ALA A 171 8.56 -16.15 -6.20
C ALA A 171 7.45 -16.55 -5.21
N ILE A 172 6.94 -15.60 -4.44
CA ILE A 172 5.83 -15.82 -3.48
C ILE A 172 4.48 -15.84 -4.21
N LEU A 173 4.32 -15.02 -5.26
CA LEU A 173 3.08 -14.87 -6.02
C LEU A 173 2.94 -15.86 -7.18
N LYS A 174 3.87 -16.83 -7.32
CA LYS A 174 3.92 -17.80 -8.43
C LYS A 174 2.60 -18.58 -8.63
N ASP A 175 1.92 -18.90 -7.53
CA ASP A 175 0.67 -19.67 -7.52
C ASP A 175 -0.57 -18.77 -7.42
N GLY A 176 -0.42 -17.45 -7.62
CA GLY A 176 -1.50 -16.46 -7.57
C GLY A 176 -1.53 -15.62 -6.29
N THR A 177 -2.45 -14.66 -6.26
CA THR A 177 -2.53 -13.60 -5.23
C THR A 177 -3.38 -13.96 -4.01
N LYS A 178 -4.04 -15.13 -4.03
CA LYS A 178 -4.93 -15.52 -2.93
C LYS A 178 -4.13 -15.81 -1.65
N PRO A 179 -4.61 -15.39 -0.46
CA PRO A 179 -3.87 -15.52 0.80
C PRO A 179 -3.40 -16.94 1.13
N GLU A 180 -4.19 -17.96 0.79
CA GLU A 180 -3.86 -19.37 0.97
C GLU A 180 -2.66 -19.81 0.12
N ASN A 181 -2.56 -19.31 -1.11
CA ASN A 181 -1.45 -19.61 -2.02
C ASN A 181 -0.18 -18.91 -1.52
N VAL A 182 -0.30 -17.65 -1.11
CA VAL A 182 0.80 -16.87 -0.51
C VAL A 182 1.30 -17.55 0.76
N ARG A 183 0.41 -17.96 1.67
CA ARG A 183 0.77 -18.63 2.93
C ARG A 183 1.49 -19.97 2.70
N LYS A 184 1.07 -20.71 1.67
CA LYS A 184 1.77 -21.93 1.24
C LYS A 184 3.16 -21.61 0.68
N ALA A 185 3.27 -20.61 -0.19
CA ALA A 185 4.53 -20.24 -0.82
C ALA A 185 5.58 -19.77 0.19
N ILE A 186 5.21 -19.00 1.22
CA ILE A 186 6.19 -18.49 2.21
C ILE A 186 6.82 -19.59 3.08
N GLN A 187 6.23 -20.80 3.15
CA GLN A 187 6.80 -21.90 3.95
C GLN A 187 8.21 -22.27 3.47
N ASP A 188 8.46 -22.16 2.16
CA ASP A 188 9.77 -22.39 1.55
C ASP A 188 10.79 -21.28 1.86
N TYR A 189 10.34 -20.16 2.43
CA TYR A 189 11.13 -18.95 2.67
C TYR A 189 11.20 -18.56 4.16
N LEU A 190 10.65 -19.34 5.08
CA LEU A 190 10.80 -19.02 6.51
C LEU A 190 12.28 -18.97 6.89
N GLN A 191 12.70 -17.88 7.54
CA GLN A 191 14.10 -17.62 7.90
C GLN A 191 15.04 -17.47 6.69
N TYR A 192 14.50 -17.10 5.52
CA TYR A 192 15.30 -16.83 4.31
C TYR A 192 16.45 -15.85 4.57
N GLY A 193 16.18 -14.79 5.34
CA GLY A 193 17.15 -13.77 5.69
C GLY A 193 18.17 -14.13 6.77
N LYS A 194 18.18 -15.37 7.30
CA LYS A 194 18.99 -15.73 8.49
C LYS A 194 20.49 -15.52 8.31
N GLU A 195 21.02 -15.61 7.09
CA GLU A 195 22.44 -15.43 6.81
C GLU A 195 22.85 -13.95 6.86
N ASN A 196 21.91 -13.05 6.58
CA ASN A 196 22.13 -11.62 6.75
C ASN A 196 22.07 -11.25 8.23
N LYS A 197 23.13 -10.61 8.75
CA LYS A 197 23.27 -10.21 10.16
C LYS A 197 23.11 -8.71 10.40
N GLU A 198 22.71 -7.95 9.38
CA GLU A 198 22.48 -6.50 9.51
C GLU A 198 21.34 -6.23 10.49
N SER A 199 21.61 -5.30 11.40
CA SER A 199 20.66 -4.77 12.37
C SER A 199 19.65 -3.84 11.69
N ILE A 200 18.52 -3.59 12.38
CA ILE A 200 17.52 -2.60 11.94
C ILE A 200 18.14 -1.22 11.74
N ALA A 201 19.10 -0.82 12.57
CA ALA A 201 19.77 0.46 12.45
C ALA A 201 20.60 0.55 11.16
N GLU A 202 21.38 -0.49 10.84
CA GLU A 202 22.16 -0.56 9.59
C GLU A 202 21.25 -0.57 8.37
N LEU A 203 20.16 -1.34 8.41
CA LEU A 203 19.18 -1.38 7.32
C LEU A 203 18.46 -0.05 7.12
N PHE A 204 18.15 0.67 8.21
CA PHE A 204 17.56 2.01 8.12
C PHE A 204 18.50 3.02 7.47
N VAL A 205 19.77 3.07 7.94
CA VAL A 205 20.79 3.98 7.37
C VAL A 205 21.02 3.65 5.90
N THR A 206 21.23 2.38 5.57
CA THR A 206 21.53 1.97 4.19
C THR A 206 20.33 2.12 3.26
N LEU A 207 19.10 2.03 3.75
CA LEU A 207 17.91 2.37 2.96
C LEU A 207 17.88 3.85 2.60
N LEU A 208 18.12 4.74 3.57
CA LEU A 208 18.20 6.18 3.28
C LEU A 208 19.33 6.49 2.27
N SER A 209 20.50 5.87 2.44
CA SER A 209 21.62 6.01 1.49
C SER A 209 21.26 5.49 0.08
N LYS A 210 20.60 4.33 -0.01
CA LYS A 210 20.13 3.74 -1.29
C LYS A 210 19.12 4.65 -2.00
N LEU A 211 18.25 5.31 -1.25
CA LEU A 211 17.30 6.27 -1.83
C LEU A 211 18.00 7.56 -2.27
N ALA A 212 18.95 8.06 -1.47
CA ALA A 212 19.76 9.23 -1.81
C ALA A 212 20.52 9.04 -3.13
N SER A 213 21.08 7.86 -3.38
CA SER A 213 21.89 7.58 -4.58
C SER A 213 21.09 7.51 -5.89
N VAL A 214 19.76 7.47 -5.83
CA VAL A 214 18.90 7.33 -7.04
C VAL A 214 18.06 8.57 -7.33
N GLU A 215 18.28 9.69 -6.62
CA GLU A 215 17.50 10.93 -6.77
C GLU A 215 17.39 11.39 -8.22
N SER A 216 18.50 11.42 -8.93
CA SER A 216 18.59 11.88 -10.32
C SER A 216 18.16 10.82 -11.34
N LEU A 217 17.87 9.58 -10.92
CA LEU A 217 17.62 8.46 -11.83
C LEU A 217 16.12 8.19 -12.05
N TRP A 218 15.24 8.73 -11.21
CA TRP A 218 13.78 8.61 -11.44
C TRP A 218 13.34 9.19 -12.79
N PRO A 219 13.79 10.40 -13.20
CA PRO A 219 13.43 10.97 -14.50
C PRO A 219 13.99 10.16 -15.68
N GLU A 220 15.11 9.46 -15.47
CA GLU A 220 15.77 8.60 -16.46
C GLU A 220 15.07 7.24 -16.64
N GLY A 221 13.96 7.01 -15.93
CA GLY A 221 13.15 5.78 -16.07
C GLY A 221 13.60 4.62 -15.17
N LEU A 222 14.44 4.87 -14.17
CA LEU A 222 14.73 3.87 -13.15
C LEU A 222 13.48 3.63 -12.29
N CYS A 223 13.16 2.35 -12.03
CA CYS A 223 12.02 1.97 -11.21
C CYS A 223 12.38 0.88 -10.21
N VAL A 224 11.89 1.03 -8.98
CA VAL A 224 11.93 -0.04 -7.98
C VAL A 224 10.88 -1.09 -8.33
N SER A 225 11.27 -2.37 -8.42
CA SER A 225 10.32 -3.48 -8.49
C SER A 225 10.55 -4.46 -7.34
N SER A 226 9.65 -4.46 -6.36
CA SER A 226 9.63 -5.50 -5.33
C SER A 226 9.05 -6.83 -5.85
N TYR A 227 8.41 -6.81 -7.02
CA TYR A 227 8.00 -8.01 -7.73
C TYR A 227 9.22 -8.78 -8.25
N GLU A 228 10.10 -8.11 -9.00
CA GLU A 228 11.32 -8.71 -9.53
C GLU A 228 12.45 -8.79 -8.50
N GLY A 229 12.41 -7.98 -7.44
CA GLY A 229 13.51 -7.84 -6.48
C GLY A 229 14.71 -7.12 -7.08
N SER A 230 14.51 -6.28 -8.08
CA SER A 230 15.56 -5.61 -8.84
C SER A 230 15.14 -4.20 -9.29
N TRP A 231 16.14 -3.41 -9.67
CA TRP A 231 15.91 -2.16 -10.40
C TRP A 231 15.55 -2.50 -11.85
N ILE A 232 14.46 -1.92 -12.36
CA ILE A 232 14.00 -2.17 -13.73
C ILE A 232 13.91 -0.86 -14.52
N PRO A 233 14.17 -0.89 -15.84
CA PRO A 233 13.87 0.25 -16.72
C PRO A 233 12.36 0.28 -16.96
N LYS A 234 11.69 1.30 -16.43
CA LYS A 234 10.25 1.47 -16.59
C LYS A 234 9.85 2.94 -16.49
N THR A 235 9.39 3.48 -17.60
CA THR A 235 8.87 4.84 -17.66
C THR A 235 7.36 4.83 -17.45
N TRP A 236 6.92 5.68 -16.53
CA TRP A 236 5.52 5.99 -16.33
C TRP A 236 5.17 7.25 -17.12
N ASN A 237 3.91 7.48 -17.42
CA ASN A 237 3.50 8.74 -18.05
C ASN A 237 3.93 9.92 -17.15
N PHE A 238 4.91 10.71 -17.58
CA PHE A 238 5.56 11.79 -16.80
C PHE A 238 4.63 12.88 -16.24
N LYS A 239 3.35 12.87 -16.62
CA LYS A 239 2.32 13.69 -15.97
C LYS A 239 1.92 13.16 -14.59
N VAL A 240 2.35 11.94 -14.22
CA VAL A 240 1.86 11.17 -13.07
C VAL A 240 3.04 10.44 -12.40
N GLY A 241 3.56 11.00 -11.31
CA GLY A 241 4.55 10.36 -10.43
C GLY A 241 6.01 10.70 -10.78
N HIS A 242 6.72 11.26 -9.80
CA HIS A 242 8.13 11.65 -9.92
C HIS A 242 9.09 10.73 -9.14
N ILE A 243 8.57 9.68 -8.51
CA ILE A 243 9.29 8.53 -7.96
C ILE A 243 8.62 7.28 -8.54
N SER A 244 9.42 6.32 -8.97
CA SER A 244 8.94 5.14 -9.70
C SER A 244 9.02 3.89 -8.83
N VAL A 245 7.87 3.43 -8.32
CA VAL A 245 7.76 2.20 -7.53
C VAL A 245 6.64 1.35 -8.12
N GLU A 246 7.00 0.22 -8.71
CA GLU A 246 6.04 -0.72 -9.33
C GLU A 246 5.14 -1.35 -8.27
N ASP A 247 3.83 -1.41 -8.54
CA ASP A 247 2.90 -2.18 -7.72
C ASP A 247 3.11 -3.69 -7.95
N PHE A 248 3.38 -4.42 -6.88
CA PHE A 248 3.75 -5.83 -6.94
C PHE A 248 2.58 -6.79 -7.23
N MET A 249 1.32 -6.31 -7.20
CA MET A 249 0.16 -7.09 -7.62
C MET A 249 -0.48 -6.58 -8.91
N ASP A 250 -0.26 -5.31 -9.25
CA ASP A 250 -0.66 -4.72 -10.53
C ASP A 250 0.52 -3.98 -11.16
N ARG A 251 1.36 -4.73 -11.87
CA ARG A 251 2.59 -4.19 -12.46
C ARG A 251 2.34 -3.07 -13.48
N SER A 252 1.10 -2.83 -13.91
CA SER A 252 0.78 -1.69 -14.78
C SER A 252 0.72 -0.35 -14.03
N GLU A 253 0.85 -0.36 -12.70
CA GLU A 253 0.67 0.79 -11.83
C GLU A 253 1.95 1.19 -11.08
N ASN A 254 2.07 2.50 -10.83
CA ASN A 254 3.07 3.07 -9.92
C ASN A 254 2.40 3.36 -8.56
N VAL A 255 2.83 2.71 -7.49
CA VAL A 255 2.28 2.97 -6.14
C VAL A 255 2.61 4.37 -5.64
N ALA A 256 3.69 4.99 -6.13
CA ALA A 256 4.13 6.35 -5.80
C ALA A 256 3.58 7.42 -6.77
N ARG A 257 2.58 7.10 -7.61
CA ARG A 257 2.00 8.02 -8.60
C ARG A 257 1.51 9.38 -8.09
N ALA A 258 1.20 9.49 -6.80
CA ALA A 258 0.75 10.74 -6.18
C ALA A 258 1.90 11.72 -5.89
N VAL A 259 3.15 11.24 -5.88
CA VAL A 259 4.33 12.06 -5.56
C VAL A 259 4.55 13.09 -6.66
N GLY A 260 4.37 14.36 -6.32
CA GLY A 260 4.60 15.51 -7.19
C GLY A 260 6.03 16.07 -7.10
N ILE A 261 6.38 17.02 -7.96
CA ILE A 261 7.71 17.68 -7.96
C ILE A 261 8.08 18.26 -6.59
N LYS A 262 7.15 18.98 -5.96
CA LYS A 262 7.37 19.54 -4.60
C LYS A 262 7.55 18.42 -3.57
N GLY A 263 6.81 17.32 -3.71
CA GLY A 263 6.93 16.14 -2.86
C GLY A 263 8.31 15.49 -2.97
N VAL A 264 8.84 15.31 -4.18
CA VAL A 264 10.21 14.79 -4.38
C VAL A 264 11.23 15.66 -3.68
N LYS A 265 11.18 16.98 -3.89
CA LYS A 265 12.10 17.93 -3.22
C LYS A 265 12.02 17.82 -1.70
N ALA A 266 10.82 17.71 -1.14
CA ALA A 266 10.62 17.55 0.30
C ALA A 266 11.19 16.21 0.82
N ILE A 267 10.87 15.10 0.14
CA ILE A 267 11.35 13.76 0.47
C ILE A 267 12.88 13.73 0.50
N TYR A 268 13.53 14.21 -0.56
CA TYR A 268 14.99 14.20 -0.65
C TYR A 268 15.67 15.15 0.33
N LYS A 269 15.08 16.33 0.60
CA LYS A 269 15.54 17.20 1.68
C LYS A 269 15.54 16.46 3.03
N CYS A 270 14.49 15.70 3.33
CA CYS A 270 14.41 14.89 4.56
C CYS A 270 15.42 13.74 4.58
N ILE A 271 15.63 13.04 3.46
CA ILE A 271 16.64 11.97 3.33
C ILE A 271 18.04 12.54 3.60
N HIS A 272 18.42 13.61 2.89
CA HIS A 272 19.75 14.23 3.02
C HIS A 272 19.99 14.79 4.43
N SER A 273 18.98 15.44 5.02
CA SER A 273 19.06 15.92 6.41
C SER A 273 19.24 14.76 7.39
N SER A 274 18.49 13.66 7.21
CA SER A 274 18.60 12.48 8.07
C SER A 274 19.98 11.83 7.98
N LEU A 275 20.51 11.68 6.77
CA LEU A 275 21.87 11.16 6.55
C LEU A 275 22.93 12.06 7.19
N HIS A 276 22.77 13.38 7.10
CA HIS A 276 23.65 14.33 7.79
C HIS A 276 23.59 14.15 9.31
N TYR A 277 22.41 14.03 9.91
CA TYR A 277 22.27 13.80 11.35
C TYR A 277 22.86 12.47 11.81
N LEU A 278 22.67 11.42 11.02
CA LEU A 278 23.25 10.09 11.26
C LEU A 278 24.78 10.15 11.19
N SER A 279 25.35 10.82 10.19
CA SER A 279 26.79 11.03 10.07
C SER A 279 27.35 11.80 11.26
N ALA A 280 26.73 12.93 11.64
CA ALA A 280 27.15 13.71 12.79
C ALA A 280 27.05 12.93 14.11
N PHE A 281 26.06 12.04 14.25
CA PHE A 281 25.97 11.11 15.38
C PHE A 281 27.11 10.09 15.39
N MET A 282 27.42 9.47 14.25
CA MET A 282 28.51 8.50 14.11
C MET A 282 29.88 9.14 14.39
N GLU A 283 30.05 10.43 14.10
CA GLU A 283 31.25 11.22 14.42
C GLU A 283 31.27 11.74 15.87
N GLY A 284 30.28 11.38 16.70
CA GLY A 284 30.19 11.78 18.10
C GLY A 284 29.79 13.24 18.33
N ARG A 285 29.35 13.97 17.29
CA ARG A 285 28.94 15.38 17.38
C ARG A 285 27.51 15.56 17.92
N ILE A 286 26.67 14.53 17.83
CA ILE A 286 25.28 14.54 18.31
C ILE A 286 25.08 13.34 19.24
N GLN A 287 24.32 13.51 20.33
CA GLN A 287 23.96 12.42 21.22
C GLN A 287 22.62 11.76 20.84
N VAL A 288 22.42 10.52 21.29
CA VAL A 288 21.22 9.70 20.98
C VAL A 288 19.90 10.45 21.20
N PRO A 289 19.65 11.16 22.32
CA PRO A 289 18.38 11.84 22.53
C PRO A 289 18.11 12.91 21.47
N LYS A 290 19.15 13.65 21.08
CA LYS A 290 19.04 14.69 20.05
C LYS A 290 18.84 14.07 18.67
N LEU A 291 19.55 12.99 18.35
CA LEU A 291 19.34 12.25 17.09
C LEU A 291 17.90 11.75 16.97
N LYS A 292 17.35 11.15 18.04
CA LYS A 292 15.97 10.64 18.06
C LYS A 292 14.97 11.74 17.71
N VAL A 293 15.10 12.92 18.33
CA VAL A 293 14.24 14.08 18.05
C VAL A 293 14.40 14.57 16.61
N LEU A 294 15.63 14.60 16.08
CA LEU A 294 15.89 15.03 14.71
C LEU A 294 15.31 14.08 13.66
N LEU A 295 15.32 12.77 13.91
CA LEU A 295 14.82 11.75 12.96
C LEU A 295 13.32 11.49 13.07
N PHE A 296 12.75 11.55 14.27
CA PHE A 296 11.39 11.09 14.55
C PHE A 296 10.50 12.16 15.18
N GLY A 297 11.01 13.39 15.32
CA GLY A 297 10.31 14.48 15.99
C GLY A 297 10.34 14.35 17.52
N ALA A 298 9.83 15.36 18.21
CA ALA A 298 9.63 15.29 19.64
C ALA A 298 8.39 14.43 19.96
N GLU A 299 8.56 13.43 20.82
CA GLU A 299 7.41 12.76 21.44
C GLU A 299 6.66 13.81 22.29
N PRO A 300 5.34 13.97 22.16
CA PRO A 300 4.58 14.65 23.20
C PRO A 300 4.73 13.81 24.48
N ILE A 301 5.35 14.37 25.51
CA ILE A 301 5.48 13.73 26.83
C ILE A 301 4.06 13.40 27.29
N PRO A 302 3.66 12.12 27.40
CA PRO A 302 2.42 11.79 28.08
C PRO A 302 2.64 12.20 29.53
N SER A 303 1.81 13.11 30.06
CA SER A 303 1.78 13.35 31.50
C SER A 303 1.60 12.00 32.19
N LEU A 304 2.61 11.56 32.95
CA LEU A 304 2.54 10.35 33.75
C LEU A 304 1.40 10.53 34.76
N ASP A 305 0.23 9.97 34.47
CA ASP A 305 -0.67 9.52 35.53
C ASP A 305 -0.17 8.13 35.92
N GLU A 306 0.60 8.06 37.01
CA GLU A 306 1.03 6.82 37.65
C GLU A 306 -0.20 6.00 38.06
N ASN A 307 -0.72 5.11 37.20
CA ASN A 307 -1.53 3.96 37.62
C ASN A 307 -1.92 3.04 36.44
N ILE A 308 -0.97 2.26 35.90
CA ILE A 308 -1.35 1.03 35.19
C ILE A 308 -0.43 -0.10 35.64
N LYS A 309 -0.97 -0.94 36.53
CA LYS A 309 -0.37 -2.20 36.97
C LYS A 309 -0.24 -3.17 35.80
N ASN A 310 0.92 -3.83 35.75
CA ASN A 310 1.29 -4.96 34.90
C ASN A 310 0.12 -5.88 34.52
N HIS A 311 -0.23 -5.92 33.23
CA HIS A 311 -0.90 -7.07 32.63
C HIS A 311 0.00 -7.63 31.52
N LYS A 312 0.55 -8.82 31.80
CA LYS A 312 1.32 -9.63 30.86
C LYS A 312 0.47 -9.89 29.61
N ARG A 313 1.03 -9.62 28.43
CA ARG A 313 0.44 -10.00 27.15
C ARG A 313 0.58 -11.51 26.99
N THR A 314 -0.54 -12.21 27.03
CA THR A 314 -0.73 -13.58 26.52
C THR A 314 -2.04 -13.56 25.75
N PHE A 315 -1.97 -13.77 24.44
CA PHE A 315 -3.16 -13.94 23.59
C PHE A 315 -3.08 -15.32 22.94
N PRO A 316 -4.01 -16.24 23.23
CA PRO A 316 -4.21 -17.44 22.44
C PRO A 316 -5.33 -17.19 21.42
N PHE A 317 -5.05 -17.41 20.14
CA PHE A 317 -6.09 -17.68 19.15
C PHE A 317 -6.01 -19.16 18.80
N HIS A 318 -6.99 -19.93 19.26
CA HIS A 318 -7.37 -21.20 18.65
C HIS A 318 -8.86 -21.13 18.32
N ASP A 319 -9.18 -21.41 17.08
CA ASP A 319 -10.53 -21.59 16.56
C ASP A 319 -11.29 -22.69 17.32
N THR A 320 -12.55 -22.44 17.67
CA THR A 320 -13.63 -23.46 17.63
C THR A 320 -15.00 -22.79 17.66
N ALA A 321 -15.97 -23.46 17.03
CA ALA A 321 -17.30 -23.00 16.70
C ALA A 321 -18.31 -22.97 17.88
N SER A 322 -19.43 -22.26 17.66
CA SER A 322 -20.77 -22.32 18.28
C SER A 322 -21.11 -21.59 19.60
N SER A 323 -21.81 -20.43 19.44
CA SER A 323 -22.93 -19.82 20.24
C SER A 323 -22.71 -19.36 21.71
N PRO A 324 -23.53 -18.45 22.34
CA PRO A 324 -24.59 -17.49 21.91
C PRO A 324 -24.32 -16.02 22.45
N PRO A 325 -25.26 -15.03 22.49
CA PRO A 325 -24.94 -13.59 22.43
C PRO A 325 -24.51 -12.96 23.77
N LEU A 326 -23.59 -11.98 23.70
CA LEU A 326 -23.10 -11.20 24.84
C LEU A 326 -23.79 -9.83 24.94
N ASP A 327 -24.25 -9.51 26.15
CA ASP A 327 -24.74 -8.21 26.63
C ASP A 327 -23.61 -7.15 26.68
N PRO A 328 -23.93 -5.85 26.69
CA PRO A 328 -23.00 -4.78 26.32
C PRO A 328 -22.00 -4.44 27.43
N PHE A 329 -20.71 -4.49 27.09
CA PHE A 329 -19.64 -4.02 27.97
C PHE A 329 -19.51 -2.50 27.97
N ILE A 330 -19.48 -1.96 29.19
CA ILE A 330 -19.23 -0.57 29.55
C ILE A 330 -17.80 -0.16 29.14
N ALA A 331 -17.69 0.74 28.16
CA ALA A 331 -16.43 1.38 27.79
C ALA A 331 -16.27 2.71 28.53
N LYS A 332 -15.06 2.92 29.08
CA LYS A 332 -14.65 4.11 29.85
C LYS A 332 -14.72 5.38 28.98
N ARG A 333 -15.23 6.47 29.57
CA ARG A 333 -15.42 7.80 28.94
C ARG A 333 -14.10 8.45 28.53
N PRO A 334 -14.00 9.09 27.34
CA PRO A 334 -12.98 10.09 27.07
C PRO A 334 -13.39 11.45 27.66
N ARG A 335 -12.43 12.17 28.26
CA ARG A 335 -12.59 13.58 28.64
C ARG A 335 -12.46 14.46 27.40
N LEU A 336 -13.35 15.46 27.31
CA LEU A 336 -13.27 16.55 26.34
C LEU A 336 -12.01 17.39 26.57
N THR A 337 -11.36 17.78 25.47
CA THR A 337 -10.77 19.12 25.33
C THR A 337 -11.04 19.65 23.93
N GLU A 338 -11.69 20.81 23.89
CA GLU A 338 -11.88 21.65 22.71
C GLU A 338 -10.54 22.21 22.20
N GLY A 339 -10.51 22.59 20.92
CA GLY A 339 -9.61 23.64 20.42
C GLY A 339 -8.56 23.20 19.41
N TRP A 340 -8.96 23.04 18.14
CA TRP A 340 -8.03 23.09 16.99
C TRP A 340 -8.66 23.91 15.87
N ASN A 341 -8.65 25.23 16.03
CA ASN A 341 -8.75 26.19 14.94
C ASN A 341 -7.49 27.07 14.98
N SER A 342 -6.92 27.30 13.80
CA SER A 342 -5.77 28.17 13.52
C SER A 342 -4.37 27.58 13.74
N TRP A 343 -3.71 27.25 12.63
CA TRP A 343 -2.26 27.33 12.50
C TRP A 343 -1.97 28.30 11.34
N GLU A 344 -2.15 29.59 11.61
CA GLU A 344 -1.24 30.60 11.05
C GLU A 344 -0.06 30.73 12.02
N GLU A 345 1.15 30.71 11.47
CA GLU A 345 2.43 31.06 12.09
C GLU A 345 2.83 30.31 13.37
N ALA A 346 3.67 29.28 13.21
CA ALA A 346 4.53 28.80 14.30
C ALA A 346 5.99 28.89 13.87
N ASP A 347 6.72 29.75 14.58
CA ASP A 347 8.11 30.12 14.35
C ASP A 347 9.08 28.94 14.48
N TRP A 348 9.76 28.65 13.38
CA TRP A 348 11.01 27.88 13.35
C TRP A 348 12.13 28.69 14.05
N PRO A 349 13.07 28.07 14.78
CA PRO A 349 14.21 28.80 15.33
C PRO A 349 14.99 29.49 14.20
N LYS A 350 14.92 30.84 14.15
CA LYS A 350 15.57 31.69 13.14
C LYS A 350 17.02 32.07 13.49
N GLU A 351 17.68 31.36 14.40
CA GLU A 351 19.09 31.62 14.70
C GLU A 351 19.97 30.52 14.11
N GLY A 352 20.66 30.88 13.02
CA GLY A 352 21.70 30.07 12.37
C GLY A 352 21.65 30.03 10.84
N CYS A 353 20.63 30.59 10.19
CA CYS A 353 20.43 30.44 8.74
C CYS A 353 20.73 31.72 7.93
N ASN A 354 21.79 32.46 8.27
CA ASN A 354 22.23 33.60 7.47
C ASN A 354 23.75 33.52 7.27
N SER A 355 24.21 32.69 6.32
CA SER A 355 25.46 32.84 5.54
C SER A 355 25.95 31.48 5.04
N TRP A 356 25.28 30.92 4.03
CA TRP A 356 25.95 30.05 3.06
C TRP A 356 25.31 30.38 1.70
N GLY A 357 25.93 31.34 1.02
CA GLY A 357 25.64 31.62 -0.38
C GLY A 357 25.95 30.39 -1.24
N GLU A 358 25.44 30.43 -2.47
CA GLU A 358 25.77 29.54 -3.58
C GLU A 358 27.21 29.01 -3.48
N ALA A 359 27.36 27.73 -3.13
CA ALA A 359 28.67 27.11 -3.02
C ALA A 359 28.60 25.68 -3.57
N ASP A 360 28.99 25.54 -4.84
CA ASP A 360 29.17 24.28 -5.55
C ASP A 360 29.79 23.19 -4.64
N TRP A 361 29.16 22.02 -4.60
CA TRP A 361 29.36 20.97 -3.59
C TRP A 361 30.36 19.96 -4.15
N PRO A 362 31.53 19.72 -3.52
CA PRO A 362 32.50 18.75 -4.02
C PRO A 362 32.01 17.31 -3.78
N THR A 363 32.15 16.45 -4.80
CA THR A 363 31.80 15.02 -4.77
C THR A 363 32.88 14.11 -4.14
N GLU A 364 33.97 14.67 -3.62
CA GLU A 364 35.08 13.88 -3.08
C GLU A 364 34.90 13.60 -1.58
N GLY A 365 34.44 12.38 -1.27
CA GLY A 365 34.33 11.88 0.11
C GLY A 365 33.54 10.57 0.24
N TRP A 366 32.74 10.21 -0.76
CA TRP A 366 31.92 9.00 -0.75
C TRP A 366 32.67 7.72 -1.18
N ASN A 367 33.95 7.82 -1.54
CA ASN A 367 34.77 6.70 -2.06
C ASN A 367 35.21 5.68 -0.99
N VAL A 368 34.78 5.82 0.27
CA VAL A 368 35.25 4.97 1.39
C VAL A 368 34.31 3.79 1.69
N TRP A 369 33.10 3.76 1.15
CA TRP A 369 32.10 2.70 1.41
C TRP A 369 31.64 1.95 0.15
N GLY A 370 32.57 1.67 -0.75
CA GLY A 370 32.30 0.88 -1.95
C GLY A 370 33.56 0.60 -2.76
N ARG A 371 34.48 -0.20 -2.23
CA ARG A 371 35.55 -0.78 -3.06
C ARG A 371 35.01 -2.05 -3.73
N ALA A 372 34.06 -1.86 -4.65
CA ALA A 372 33.91 -2.75 -5.80
C ALA A 372 34.86 -2.22 -6.87
N GLU A 373 35.66 -3.09 -7.47
CA GLU A 373 36.64 -2.73 -8.51
C GLU A 373 35.97 -1.91 -9.63
N GLN A 374 36.64 -0.84 -10.06
CA GLN A 374 36.14 -0.01 -11.16
C GLN A 374 35.99 -0.85 -12.45
N PRO A 375 34.95 -0.63 -13.26
CA PRO A 375 34.86 -1.29 -14.56
C PRO A 375 35.95 -0.74 -15.46
N LYS A 376 36.67 -1.63 -16.15
CA LYS A 376 37.59 -1.27 -17.23
C LYS A 376 36.83 -0.44 -18.28
N GLU A 377 37.48 0.61 -18.79
CA GLU A 377 36.94 1.48 -19.84
C GLU A 377 36.35 0.64 -20.99
N GLY A 378 35.07 0.90 -21.33
CA GLY A 378 34.32 0.17 -22.36
C GLY A 378 33.03 -0.52 -21.91
N TRP A 379 32.57 -0.32 -20.67
CA TRP A 379 31.31 -0.90 -20.19
C TRP A 379 30.08 -0.24 -20.84
N ASN A 380 29.26 -1.04 -21.53
CA ASN A 380 28.00 -0.65 -22.16
C ASN A 380 26.85 -1.38 -21.44
N PRO A 381 25.82 -0.68 -20.92
CA PRO A 381 24.78 -1.29 -20.09
C PRO A 381 23.83 -2.28 -20.82
N TRP A 382 23.96 -2.43 -22.14
CA TRP A 382 23.04 -3.20 -22.98
C TRP A 382 23.59 -4.53 -23.51
N ARG A 383 24.64 -5.09 -22.90
CA ARG A 383 25.31 -6.33 -23.38
C ARG A 383 25.16 -7.54 -22.46
N GLU A 384 23.98 -7.78 -21.90
CA GLU A 384 23.63 -9.07 -21.28
C GLU A 384 22.21 -9.57 -21.65
N ALA A 385 21.72 -9.19 -22.84
CA ALA A 385 20.47 -9.73 -23.39
C ALA A 385 20.65 -10.65 -24.61
N ASP A 386 21.85 -10.73 -25.19
CA ASP A 386 22.09 -11.50 -26.44
C ASP A 386 22.75 -12.88 -26.24
N GLY A 387 23.05 -13.27 -24.99
CA GLY A 387 23.80 -14.50 -24.67
C GLY A 387 22.97 -15.76 -24.43
N ALA A 388 21.64 -15.66 -24.30
CA ALA A 388 20.78 -16.77 -23.88
C ALA A 388 19.74 -17.20 -24.95
N MET A 389 19.99 -16.88 -26.23
CA MET A 389 19.07 -17.18 -27.34
C MET A 389 19.63 -18.15 -28.38
N ASN A 390 20.69 -18.90 -28.06
CA ASN A 390 21.28 -19.93 -28.93
C ASN A 390 21.33 -21.30 -28.25
N SER A 391 20.17 -21.87 -27.91
CA SER A 391 20.02 -23.31 -27.62
C SER A 391 18.56 -23.76 -27.53
N LEU A 392 17.71 -23.44 -28.52
CA LEU A 392 16.40 -24.09 -28.69
C LEU A 392 16.12 -24.36 -30.18
N PRO A 393 15.56 -25.54 -30.54
CA PRO A 393 15.25 -25.89 -31.93
C PRO A 393 14.06 -25.08 -32.47
N PRO A 394 13.95 -24.88 -33.79
CA PRO A 394 13.03 -23.92 -34.39
C PRO A 394 11.57 -24.39 -34.25
N MET A 395 10.72 -23.57 -33.63
CA MET A 395 9.27 -23.71 -33.71
C MET A 395 8.72 -22.88 -34.89
N THR A 396 7.85 -23.52 -35.67
CA THR A 396 7.13 -22.98 -36.82
C THR A 396 6.19 -21.82 -36.42
N PRO A 397 6.06 -20.78 -37.25
CA PRO A 397 5.20 -19.63 -36.93
C PRO A 397 3.71 -19.97 -37.11
N PRO A 398 2.81 -19.45 -36.24
CA PRO A 398 1.38 -19.58 -36.43
C PRO A 398 0.86 -18.66 -37.54
N ILE A 399 -0.07 -19.20 -38.31
CA ILE A 399 -0.75 -18.59 -39.46
C ILE A 399 -1.67 -17.45 -38.98
N HIS A 400 -1.48 -16.24 -39.50
CA HIS A 400 -2.47 -15.16 -39.43
C HIS A 400 -3.59 -15.42 -40.47
N PRO A 401 -4.87 -15.26 -40.13
CA PRO A 401 -5.92 -15.27 -41.14
C PRO A 401 -5.91 -13.96 -41.94
N GLN A 402 -5.63 -14.08 -43.24
CA GLN A 402 -5.74 -13.02 -44.22
C GLN A 402 -7.22 -12.66 -44.47
N LYS A 403 -7.49 -11.35 -44.49
CA LYS A 403 -8.70 -10.76 -45.07
C LYS A 403 -8.70 -11.03 -46.58
N HIS A 404 -9.70 -11.75 -47.07
CA HIS A 404 -10.02 -11.79 -48.50
C HIS A 404 -11.11 -10.78 -48.82
N ALA A 405 -10.75 -9.82 -49.67
CA ALA A 405 -11.67 -9.03 -50.46
C ALA A 405 -12.13 -9.87 -51.66
N PHE A 406 -13.42 -9.81 -51.97
CA PHE A 406 -13.97 -10.17 -53.28
C PHE A 406 -14.96 -9.07 -53.69
N ASP A 407 -14.77 -8.59 -54.91
CA ASP A 407 -15.55 -7.53 -55.56
C ASP A 407 -16.80 -8.08 -56.27
N THR A 408 -17.93 -7.39 -56.06
CA THR A 408 -19.07 -7.08 -56.98
C THR A 408 -20.00 -8.19 -57.52
N PRO A 409 -21.23 -7.90 -58.02
CA PRO A 409 -21.91 -6.60 -58.26
C PRO A 409 -23.36 -6.47 -57.75
N GLU A 410 -23.91 -5.27 -58.00
CA GLU A 410 -25.24 -4.68 -57.74
C GLU A 410 -26.49 -5.56 -57.96
N SER A 411 -27.54 -5.33 -57.14
CA SER A 411 -28.87 -4.80 -57.54
C SER A 411 -30.00 -5.19 -56.56
N GLY A 412 -30.97 -4.28 -56.37
CA GLY A 412 -32.39 -4.65 -56.18
C GLY A 412 -32.99 -4.66 -54.76
N ILE A 413 -33.61 -3.53 -54.39
CA ILE A 413 -35.02 -3.37 -53.95
C ILE A 413 -35.66 -4.51 -53.12
N GLY A 414 -36.21 -4.18 -51.93
CA GLY A 414 -37.29 -5.02 -51.36
C GLY A 414 -37.63 -4.80 -49.89
N SER A 415 -38.71 -4.08 -49.66
CA SER A 415 -39.47 -3.92 -48.41
C SER A 415 -40.18 -5.20 -47.91
N GLN A 416 -40.45 -5.28 -46.58
CA GLN A 416 -41.60 -5.90 -45.84
C GLN A 416 -41.13 -6.65 -44.58
N GLN A 417 -41.53 -6.23 -43.36
CA GLN A 417 -42.76 -6.54 -42.60
C GLN A 417 -42.84 -7.96 -41.98
N GLY A 418 -43.12 -7.97 -40.65
CA GLY A 418 -43.71 -9.08 -39.88
C GLY A 418 -42.76 -10.25 -39.55
N SER A 419 -42.80 -10.92 -38.41
CA SER A 419 -43.75 -10.95 -37.29
C SER A 419 -43.15 -11.86 -36.20
N THR A 420 -43.38 -11.46 -34.94
CA THR A 420 -43.56 -12.27 -33.72
C THR A 420 -43.54 -13.80 -33.84
N TRP A 421 -42.83 -14.47 -32.91
CA TRP A 421 -43.38 -15.53 -32.04
C TRP A 421 -42.59 -15.63 -30.72
N SER A 422 -43.35 -15.98 -29.69
CA SER A 422 -43.10 -15.91 -28.26
C SER A 422 -42.71 -17.25 -27.62
N TRP A 423 -42.19 -17.14 -26.40
CA TRP A 423 -41.86 -18.14 -25.39
C TRP A 423 -42.95 -19.19 -25.08
N GLU A 424 -42.54 -20.43 -24.73
CA GLU A 424 -42.62 -21.01 -23.36
C GLU A 424 -42.14 -22.50 -23.27
N PRO A 425 -41.93 -23.06 -22.06
CA PRO A 425 -40.83 -24.00 -21.73
C PRO A 425 -41.24 -25.46 -21.43
N ASN A 426 -40.27 -26.38 -21.43
CA ASN A 426 -40.32 -27.70 -20.79
C ASN A 426 -39.22 -27.73 -19.71
N GLY A 427 -39.47 -28.03 -18.43
CA GLY A 427 -39.95 -29.31 -17.86
C GLY A 427 -38.73 -30.03 -17.27
N SER A 428 -38.36 -29.77 -16.00
CA SER A 428 -38.71 -30.55 -14.79
C SER A 428 -37.97 -31.89 -14.65
N ASP A 429 -36.99 -31.96 -13.74
CA ASP A 429 -36.55 -33.20 -13.08
C ASP A 429 -36.39 -32.93 -11.57
N TRP A 430 -37.26 -33.55 -10.78
CA TRP A 430 -37.19 -33.63 -9.32
C TRP A 430 -37.04 -35.08 -8.89
N ALA A 431 -36.16 -35.26 -7.92
CA ALA A 431 -35.76 -36.51 -7.31
C ALA A 431 -36.87 -37.21 -6.52
N TRP A 432 -36.83 -38.54 -6.49
CA TRP A 432 -37.43 -39.37 -5.46
C TRP A 432 -36.44 -40.43 -4.98
N GLY A 433 -36.13 -40.36 -3.68
CA GLY A 433 -35.38 -41.35 -2.90
C GLY A 433 -36.14 -41.66 -1.61
N SER A 434 -36.96 -42.69 -1.71
CA SER A 434 -37.75 -43.45 -0.74
C SER A 434 -37.14 -43.76 0.66
N LEU A 435 -38.03 -43.68 1.68
CA LEU A 435 -38.20 -44.49 2.93
C LEU A 435 -37.09 -44.52 4.01
N GLY A 436 -37.38 -44.47 5.33
CA GLY A 436 -38.64 -44.43 6.06
C GLY A 436 -38.50 -44.67 7.59
N GLN A 437 -39.66 -44.78 8.26
CA GLN A 437 -39.95 -45.18 9.67
C GLN A 437 -39.53 -44.18 10.77
N ARG A 438 -40.37 -43.77 11.73
CA ARG A 438 -41.67 -44.23 12.25
C ARG A 438 -42.45 -43.05 12.83
#